data_AF-A0A4R4RLB4-F1
#
_entry.id   AF-A0A4R4RLB4-F1
#
_cell.length_a   1.000
_cell.length_b   1.000
_cell.length_c   1.000
_cell.angle_alpha   90.00
_cell.angle_beta   90.00
_cell.angle_gamma   90.00
#
_symmetry.space_group_name_H-M   'P 1'
#
loop_
_entity.id
_entity.type
_entity.pdbx_description
1 polymer ?
#
loop_
_entity_poly.entity_id
_entity_poly.type
_entity_poly.pdbx_seq_one_letter_code
_entity_poly.pdbx_strand_id
1 'polypeptide(L)'
;MGFNLQGLLTVDVEALALYERLLPGGSAWAVPVSGEGLPDAWVLPEPMHLTDGLGDAVALPGDWFDDAADADWQAAAGVPGDTAPLSSLDLTDLRFASLFSLAAPAGVVYLGDTTFGGVLDTEYAAVCVAGRLRAASGIDHGKPGREDSGTAFVLRDGAYTAVPSDSVSPIADCAAVLDPRYRGAFLFDGYLPRSIRPNASRPPREAHAEPPKMDDAVVAEWSRFFPFLRG
;
A
#
# COMPACT_ATOMS: atom_id res chain seq x y z
N MET A 1 -20.37 12.17 6.55
CA MET A 1 -19.79 11.48 5.38
C MET A 1 -18.35 11.16 5.75
N GLY A 2 -17.96 9.89 5.69
CA GLY A 2 -16.57 9.46 5.87
C GLY A 2 -16.08 8.78 4.60
N PHE A 3 -14.78 8.65 4.47
CA PHE A 3 -14.07 8.03 3.37
C PHE A 3 -12.99 7.12 3.99
N ASN A 4 -12.76 5.97 3.37
CA ASN A 4 -11.79 4.98 3.81
C ASN A 4 -11.06 4.51 2.56
N LEU A 5 -9.81 4.91 2.46
CA LEU A 5 -8.88 4.50 1.42
C LEU A 5 -7.84 3.58 2.06
N GLN A 6 -7.93 2.29 1.76
CA GLN A 6 -6.87 1.32 2.04
C GLN A 6 -6.54 0.57 0.77
N GLY A 7 -5.30 0.73 0.32
CA GLY A 7 -4.89 0.20 -0.97
C GLY A 7 -3.44 0.47 -1.32
N LEU A 8 -3.06 0.07 -2.53
CA LEU A 8 -1.70 0.11 -3.03
C LEU A 8 -1.65 0.97 -4.29
N LEU A 9 -0.86 2.05 -4.26
CA LEU A 9 -0.58 2.91 -5.40
C LEU A 9 0.70 2.44 -6.11
N THR A 10 0.65 2.36 -7.43
CA THR A 10 1.80 2.06 -8.27
C THR A 10 1.67 2.70 -9.66
N VAL A 11 2.81 3.08 -10.24
CA VAL A 11 2.91 3.58 -11.62
C VAL A 11 3.32 2.47 -12.61
N ASP A 12 3.59 1.27 -12.11
CA ASP A 12 4.04 0.12 -12.90
C ASP A 12 2.89 -0.85 -13.13
N VAL A 13 2.53 -1.07 -14.40
CA VAL A 13 1.41 -1.94 -14.77
C VAL A 13 1.69 -3.41 -14.37
N GLU A 14 2.95 -3.81 -14.29
CA GLU A 14 3.39 -5.14 -13.88
C GLU A 14 2.93 -5.52 -12.47
N ALA A 15 2.69 -4.54 -11.59
CA ALA A 15 2.12 -4.79 -10.27
C ALA A 15 0.70 -5.38 -10.37
N LEU A 16 -0.09 -5.00 -11.40
CA LEU A 16 -1.44 -5.54 -11.61
C LEU A 16 -1.40 -7.03 -11.97
N ALA A 17 -0.38 -7.44 -12.73
CA ALA A 17 -0.19 -8.85 -13.08
C ALA A 17 0.16 -9.70 -11.85
N LEU A 18 0.99 -9.18 -10.93
CA LEU A 18 1.28 -9.87 -9.68
C LEU A 18 0.08 -9.86 -8.73
N TYR A 19 -0.68 -8.78 -8.72
CA TYR A 19 -1.96 -8.67 -7.99
C TYR A 19 -2.98 -9.70 -8.49
N GLU A 20 -3.14 -9.86 -9.80
CA GLU A 20 -4.00 -10.88 -10.41
C GLU A 20 -3.53 -12.30 -10.07
N ARG A 21 -2.22 -12.54 -10.04
CA ARG A 21 -1.67 -13.84 -9.64
C ARG A 21 -1.97 -14.17 -8.19
N LEU A 22 -1.85 -13.20 -7.27
CA LEU A 22 -2.17 -13.40 -5.85
C LEU A 22 -3.68 -13.60 -5.64
N LEU A 23 -4.48 -12.76 -6.28
CA LEU A 23 -5.94 -12.73 -6.20
C LEU A 23 -6.54 -12.77 -7.61
N PRO A 24 -6.83 -13.96 -8.16
CA PRO A 24 -7.50 -14.07 -9.46
C PRO A 24 -8.82 -13.29 -9.50
N GLY A 25 -8.99 -12.44 -10.51
CA GLY A 25 -10.08 -11.47 -10.66
C GLY A 25 -9.89 -10.18 -9.86
N GLY A 26 -8.86 -10.08 -9.03
CA GLY A 26 -8.60 -8.94 -8.16
C GLY A 26 -8.19 -7.69 -8.94
N SER A 27 -7.40 -7.84 -10.00
CA SER A 27 -6.92 -6.69 -10.80
C SER A 27 -8.04 -5.96 -11.53
N ALA A 28 -9.19 -6.62 -11.74
CA ALA A 28 -10.39 -6.03 -12.31
C ALA A 28 -10.99 -4.89 -11.46
N TRP A 29 -10.62 -4.84 -10.18
CA TRP A 29 -11.01 -3.80 -9.22
C TRP A 29 -10.02 -2.66 -9.09
N ALA A 30 -8.87 -2.73 -9.79
CA ALA A 30 -7.90 -1.65 -9.84
C ALA A 30 -8.54 -0.37 -10.41
N VAL A 31 -8.34 0.75 -9.72
CA VAL A 31 -8.80 2.06 -10.15
C VAL A 31 -7.63 2.76 -10.82
N PRO A 32 -7.64 2.99 -12.14
CA PRO A 32 -6.62 3.87 -12.71
C PRO A 32 -6.87 5.29 -12.23
N VAL A 33 -5.78 6.00 -12.02
CA VAL A 33 -5.77 7.40 -11.60
C VAL A 33 -4.89 8.18 -12.56
N SER A 34 -5.36 9.37 -12.91
CA SER A 34 -4.67 10.29 -13.82
C SER A 34 -4.99 11.70 -13.39
N GLY A 35 -4.09 12.65 -13.64
CA GLY A 35 -4.24 14.04 -13.23
C GLY A 35 -3.26 14.93 -13.98
N GLU A 36 -3.57 16.21 -14.09
CA GLU A 36 -2.71 17.16 -14.78
C GLU A 36 -1.32 17.21 -14.14
N GLY A 37 -0.28 16.94 -14.94
CA GLY A 37 1.10 16.94 -14.47
C GLY A 37 1.53 15.73 -13.63
N LEU A 38 0.63 14.77 -13.37
CA LEU A 38 0.93 13.54 -12.64
C LEU A 38 1.08 12.34 -13.60
N PRO A 39 1.84 11.29 -13.24
CA PRO A 39 1.84 10.04 -14.02
C PRO A 39 0.47 9.38 -14.02
N ASP A 40 0.19 8.61 -15.07
CA ASP A 40 -0.84 7.58 -15.00
C ASP A 40 -0.41 6.53 -13.98
N ALA A 41 -1.34 6.11 -13.14
CA ALA A 41 -1.07 5.11 -12.10
C ALA A 41 -2.31 4.27 -11.84
N TRP A 42 -2.17 3.31 -10.94
CA TRP A 42 -3.24 2.46 -10.48
C TRP A 42 -3.27 2.41 -8.96
N VAL A 43 -4.48 2.45 -8.43
CA VAL A 43 -4.75 2.16 -7.03
C VAL A 43 -5.44 0.80 -6.96
N LEU A 44 -4.73 -0.17 -6.41
CA LEU A 44 -5.22 -1.51 -6.15
C LEU A 44 -5.93 -1.51 -4.79
N PRO A 45 -7.11 -2.13 -4.63
CA PRO A 45 -7.65 -2.41 -3.31
C PRO A 45 -6.61 -3.16 -2.46
N GLU A 46 -6.62 -2.97 -1.15
CA GLU A 46 -5.86 -3.85 -0.28
C GLU A 46 -6.42 -5.29 -0.39
N PRO A 47 -5.57 -6.32 -0.55
CA PRO A 47 -6.01 -7.71 -0.73
C PRO A 47 -6.98 -8.23 0.34
N MET A 48 -6.69 -8.02 1.64
CA MET A 48 -7.56 -8.48 2.73
C MET A 48 -8.93 -7.79 2.68
N HIS A 49 -8.94 -6.48 2.43
CA HIS A 49 -10.18 -5.73 2.29
C HIS A 49 -11.01 -6.16 1.08
N LEU A 50 -10.37 -6.56 -0.02
CA LEU A 50 -11.07 -7.10 -1.18
C LEU A 50 -11.68 -8.47 -0.87
N THR A 51 -10.94 -9.34 -0.18
CA THR A 51 -11.43 -10.68 0.21
C THR A 51 -12.58 -10.58 1.21
N ASP A 52 -12.50 -9.67 2.18
CA ASP A 52 -13.57 -9.42 3.15
C ASP A 52 -14.84 -8.88 2.50
N GLY A 53 -14.68 -8.01 1.49
CA GLY A 53 -15.80 -7.40 0.77
C GLY A 53 -16.50 -8.34 -0.21
N LEU A 54 -15.79 -9.32 -0.76
CA LEU A 54 -16.30 -10.25 -1.79
C LEU A 54 -16.56 -11.67 -1.26
N GLY A 55 -16.11 -11.99 -0.05
CA GLY A 55 -16.22 -13.31 0.57
C GLY A 55 -15.48 -14.39 -0.25
N ASP A 56 -16.02 -15.61 -0.26
CA ASP A 56 -15.41 -16.78 -0.92
C ASP A 56 -15.15 -16.62 -2.44
N ALA A 57 -15.65 -15.54 -3.06
CA ALA A 57 -15.38 -15.26 -4.47
C ALA A 57 -13.92 -14.88 -4.76
N VAL A 58 -13.22 -14.33 -3.76
CA VAL A 58 -11.81 -13.92 -3.84
C VAL A 58 -11.15 -14.24 -2.49
N ALA A 59 -10.21 -15.18 -2.46
CA ALA A 59 -9.52 -15.59 -1.25
C ALA A 59 -8.00 -15.51 -1.44
N LEU A 60 -7.29 -15.03 -0.42
CA LEU A 60 -5.83 -15.13 -0.40
C LEU A 60 -5.41 -16.59 -0.29
N PRO A 61 -4.42 -17.04 -1.09
CA PRO A 61 -3.92 -18.40 -0.96
C PRO A 61 -3.23 -18.55 0.40
N GLY A 62 -3.42 -19.69 1.09
CA GLY A 62 -2.93 -19.88 2.46
C GLY A 62 -1.40 -19.82 2.60
N ASP A 63 -0.67 -19.89 1.48
CA ASP A 63 0.79 -19.79 1.38
C ASP A 63 1.24 -18.48 0.70
N TRP A 64 0.39 -17.43 0.71
CA TRP A 64 0.77 -16.12 0.19
C TRP A 64 1.98 -15.54 0.94
N PHE A 65 2.09 -15.82 2.23
CA PHE A 65 3.19 -15.44 3.12
C PHE A 65 3.53 -16.58 4.08
N ASP A 66 4.82 -16.77 4.37
CA ASP A 66 5.30 -17.71 5.38
C ASP A 66 5.49 -17.01 6.73
N ASP A 67 4.52 -17.17 7.64
CA ASP A 67 4.56 -16.58 8.98
C ASP A 67 5.80 -17.00 9.79
N ALA A 68 6.37 -18.18 9.52
CA ALA A 68 7.59 -18.63 10.21
C ALA A 68 8.84 -17.85 9.75
N ALA A 69 8.79 -17.23 8.58
CA ALA A 69 9.86 -16.42 8.02
C ALA A 69 9.73 -14.93 8.34
N ASP A 70 8.79 -14.52 9.21
CA ASP A 70 8.45 -13.11 9.44
C ASP A 70 9.64 -12.26 9.92
N ALA A 71 10.40 -12.74 10.89
CA ALA A 71 11.58 -12.01 11.39
C ALA A 71 12.65 -11.84 10.30
N ASP A 72 12.86 -12.88 9.48
CA ASP A 72 13.82 -12.85 8.38
C ASP A 72 13.33 -11.93 7.24
N TRP A 73 12.01 -11.90 6.98
CA TRP A 73 11.39 -10.98 6.05
C TRP A 73 11.56 -9.54 6.52
N GLN A 74 11.23 -9.22 7.77
CA GLN A 74 11.39 -7.87 8.33
C GLN A 74 12.84 -7.39 8.16
N ALA A 75 13.81 -8.24 8.48
CA ALA A 75 15.23 -7.92 8.29
C ALA A 75 15.60 -7.70 6.81
N ALA A 76 15.12 -8.57 5.90
CA ALA A 76 15.40 -8.45 4.47
C ALA A 76 14.72 -7.24 3.81
N ALA A 77 13.51 -6.92 4.24
CA ALA A 77 12.72 -5.77 3.81
C ALA A 77 13.20 -4.45 4.44
N GLY A 78 14.05 -4.51 5.46
CA GLY A 78 14.53 -3.32 6.17
C GLY A 78 13.46 -2.66 7.04
N VAL A 79 12.52 -3.45 7.56
CA VAL A 79 11.52 -2.98 8.53
C VAL A 79 12.21 -2.78 9.88
N PRO A 80 12.06 -1.60 10.53
CA PRO A 80 12.61 -1.39 11.86
C PRO A 80 12.05 -2.38 12.87
N GLY A 81 12.89 -2.84 13.81
CA GLY A 81 12.44 -3.75 14.88
C GLY A 81 11.51 -3.11 15.90
N ASP A 82 11.48 -1.76 15.97
CA ASP A 82 10.54 -1.02 16.80
C ASP A 82 9.18 -0.91 16.08
N THR A 83 8.10 -0.99 16.84
CA THR A 83 6.74 -0.81 16.30
C THR A 83 6.55 0.60 15.76
N ALA A 84 5.85 0.72 14.64
CA ALA A 84 5.45 2.01 14.12
C ALA A 84 4.63 2.79 15.18
N PRO A 85 4.79 4.12 15.29
CA PRO A 85 4.03 4.93 16.25
C PRO A 85 2.51 4.87 16.07
N LEU A 86 2.04 4.51 14.86
CA LEU A 86 0.64 4.26 14.57
C LEU A 86 0.35 2.77 14.52
N SER A 87 -0.59 2.32 15.36
CA SER A 87 -1.07 0.93 15.33
C SER A 87 -1.78 0.56 14.03
N SER A 88 -2.24 1.56 13.26
CA SER A 88 -2.93 1.33 11.99
C SER A 88 -1.98 0.92 10.87
N LEU A 89 -0.68 1.27 10.94
CA LEU A 89 0.31 0.71 10.03
C LEU A 89 0.77 -0.64 10.60
N ASP A 90 0.18 -1.71 10.10
CA ASP A 90 0.54 -3.06 10.53
C ASP A 90 1.54 -3.73 9.57
N LEU A 91 2.07 -4.90 9.98
CA LEU A 91 3.04 -5.64 9.17
C LEU A 91 2.41 -6.26 7.92
N THR A 92 1.11 -6.50 7.90
CA THR A 92 0.39 -7.04 6.73
C THR A 92 0.39 -6.03 5.59
N ASP A 93 0.14 -4.76 5.90
CA ASP A 93 0.23 -3.64 4.96
C ASP A 93 1.61 -3.59 4.29
N LEU A 94 2.66 -3.68 5.11
CA LEU A 94 4.05 -3.69 4.67
C LEU A 94 4.40 -4.92 3.84
N ARG A 95 3.87 -6.10 4.17
CA ARG A 95 4.06 -7.34 3.39
C ARG A 95 3.44 -7.20 2.00
N PHE A 96 2.25 -6.59 1.86
CA PHE A 96 1.66 -6.35 0.55
C PHE A 96 2.47 -5.35 -0.27
N ALA A 97 2.86 -4.21 0.31
CA ALA A 97 3.73 -3.26 -0.40
C ALA A 97 5.06 -3.91 -0.81
N SER A 98 5.68 -4.66 0.10
CA SER A 98 6.89 -5.44 -0.16
C SER A 98 6.68 -6.39 -1.34
N LEU A 99 5.66 -7.26 -1.28
CA LEU A 99 5.35 -8.23 -2.31
C LEU A 99 5.13 -7.59 -3.68
N PHE A 100 4.22 -6.60 -3.78
CA PHE A 100 3.89 -6.02 -5.08
C PHE A 100 5.01 -5.17 -5.66
N SER A 101 5.88 -4.61 -4.81
CA SER A 101 7.09 -3.93 -5.27
C SER A 101 8.14 -4.84 -5.92
N LEU A 102 7.98 -6.17 -5.84
CA LEU A 102 8.86 -7.12 -6.55
C LEU A 102 8.61 -7.14 -8.06
N ALA A 103 7.39 -6.79 -8.50
CA ALA A 103 7.03 -6.67 -9.91
C ALA A 103 7.02 -5.20 -10.40
N ALA A 104 7.12 -4.22 -9.50
CA ALA A 104 7.02 -2.80 -9.81
C ALA A 104 8.40 -2.10 -9.70
N PRO A 105 9.08 -1.79 -10.82
CA PRO A 105 10.40 -1.16 -10.80
C PRO A 105 10.47 0.19 -10.04
N ALA A 106 9.46 1.04 -10.16
CA ALA A 106 9.36 2.30 -9.42
C ALA A 106 8.93 2.06 -7.96
N GLY A 107 8.19 0.98 -7.72
CA GLY A 107 7.77 0.52 -6.40
C GLY A 107 6.26 0.55 -6.19
N VAL A 108 5.87 0.33 -4.93
CA VAL A 108 4.47 0.33 -4.49
C VAL A 108 4.36 1.09 -3.19
N VAL A 109 3.37 1.99 -3.12
CA VAL A 109 3.02 2.71 -1.90
C VAL A 109 1.75 2.11 -1.33
N TYR A 110 1.82 1.55 -0.13
CA TYR A 110 0.62 1.31 0.67
C TYR A 110 0.08 2.66 1.16
N LEU A 111 -1.23 2.86 1.04
CA LEU A 111 -1.95 4.06 1.47
C LEU A 111 -3.04 3.66 2.44
N GLY A 112 -3.06 4.28 3.62
CA GLY A 112 -4.16 4.20 4.57
C GLY A 112 -4.64 5.60 4.92
N ASP A 113 -5.90 5.91 4.62
CA ASP A 113 -6.54 7.16 5.02
C ASP A 113 -7.97 6.86 5.47
N THR A 114 -8.24 7.16 6.74
CA THR A 114 -9.54 6.93 7.35
C THR A 114 -10.10 8.23 7.89
N THR A 115 -11.28 8.61 7.40
CA THR A 115 -12.14 9.63 8.01
C THR A 115 -13.42 9.00 8.59
N PHE A 116 -13.77 9.39 9.82
CA PHE A 116 -15.02 9.02 10.46
C PHE A 116 -15.83 10.27 10.80
N GLY A 117 -17.12 10.29 10.43
CA GLY A 117 -18.00 11.42 10.74
C GLY A 117 -17.64 12.75 10.07
N GLY A 118 -16.74 12.76 9.08
CA GLY A 118 -16.20 13.97 8.45
C GLY A 118 -14.93 14.51 9.11
N VAL A 119 -14.36 13.78 10.06
CA VAL A 119 -13.09 14.08 10.71
C VAL A 119 -12.06 13.06 10.26
N LEU A 120 -10.88 13.54 9.88
CA LEU A 120 -9.70 12.71 9.58
C LEU A 120 -9.19 12.11 10.88
N ASP A 121 -9.12 10.78 10.92
CA ASP A 121 -8.71 10.01 12.10
C ASP A 121 -7.23 9.66 11.96
N THR A 122 -6.87 8.97 10.87
CA THR A 122 -5.49 8.57 10.60
C THR A 122 -5.18 8.66 9.11
N GLU A 123 -3.97 9.12 8.80
CA GLU A 123 -3.37 9.07 7.46
C GLU A 123 -1.99 8.44 7.59
N TYR A 124 -1.66 7.44 6.78
CA TYR A 124 -0.34 6.85 6.73
C TYR A 124 -0.03 6.29 5.35
N ALA A 125 1.26 6.20 5.05
CA ALA A 125 1.74 5.56 3.85
C ALA A 125 3.10 4.90 4.09
N ALA A 126 3.37 3.85 3.33
CA ALA A 126 4.66 3.19 3.31
C ALA A 126 5.00 2.78 1.88
N VAL A 127 6.21 3.07 1.43
CA VAL A 127 6.66 2.75 0.07
C VAL A 127 7.76 1.70 0.10
N CYS A 128 7.54 0.64 -0.67
CA CYS A 128 8.50 -0.42 -0.89
C CYS A 128 9.00 -0.40 -2.34
N VAL A 129 10.29 -0.67 -2.52
CA VAL A 129 10.94 -0.82 -3.84
C VAL A 129 11.78 -2.09 -3.82
N ALA A 130 11.51 -3.00 -4.75
CA ALA A 130 12.18 -4.31 -4.84
C ALA A 130 12.16 -5.07 -3.50
N GLY A 131 10.98 -5.13 -2.88
CA GLY A 131 10.72 -5.84 -1.62
C GLY A 131 11.15 -5.10 -0.35
N ARG A 132 11.73 -3.91 -0.47
CA ARG A 132 12.38 -3.21 0.66
C ARG A 132 11.70 -1.90 0.97
N LEU A 133 11.42 -1.67 2.24
CA LEU A 133 10.88 -0.42 2.76
C LEU A 133 11.87 0.71 2.47
N ARG A 134 11.38 1.78 1.83
CA ARG A 134 12.17 2.96 1.46
C ARG A 134 11.79 4.19 2.27
N ALA A 135 10.51 4.36 2.52
CA ALA A 135 10.00 5.39 3.39
C ALA A 135 8.67 4.92 3.99
N ALA A 136 8.34 5.46 5.16
CA ALA A 136 7.03 5.38 5.75
C ALA A 136 6.76 6.69 6.48
N SER A 137 5.51 7.09 6.54
CA SER A 137 5.08 8.29 7.24
C SER A 137 3.64 8.12 7.69
N GLY A 138 3.25 8.81 8.75
CA GLY A 138 1.86 8.82 9.18
C GLY A 138 1.55 9.92 10.19
N ILE A 139 0.27 10.21 10.32
CA ILE A 139 -0.33 11.16 11.26
C ILE A 139 -1.58 10.51 11.86
N ASP A 140 -1.62 10.41 13.20
CA ASP A 140 -2.86 10.30 13.96
C ASP A 140 -3.37 11.71 14.18
N HIS A 141 -4.55 12.05 13.67
CA HIS A 141 -5.13 13.37 13.83
C HIS A 141 -5.91 13.52 15.15
N GLY A 142 -6.11 12.42 15.88
CA GLY A 142 -6.81 12.37 17.14
C GLY A 142 -8.32 12.54 17.02
N LYS A 143 -9.04 12.16 18.08
CA LYS A 143 -10.49 12.42 18.18
C LYS A 143 -10.74 13.89 18.54
N PRO A 144 -11.78 14.53 17.98
CA PRO A 144 -12.18 15.87 18.37
C PRO A 144 -12.34 15.98 19.90
N GLY A 145 -11.59 16.90 20.52
CA GLY A 145 -11.68 17.18 21.97
C GLY A 145 -10.70 16.42 22.87
N ARG A 146 -9.71 15.70 22.33
CA ARG A 146 -8.52 15.29 23.09
C ARG A 146 -7.43 16.37 22.96
N GLU A 147 -6.81 16.73 24.09
CA GLU A 147 -5.75 17.76 24.16
C GLU A 147 -4.41 17.29 23.57
N ASP A 148 -4.26 15.98 23.35
CA ASP A 148 -3.08 15.41 22.72
C ASP A 148 -3.12 15.71 21.21
N SER A 149 -2.35 16.72 20.80
CA SER A 149 -2.04 17.00 19.40
C SER A 149 -1.58 15.73 18.69
N GLY A 150 -2.09 15.51 17.49
CA GLY A 150 -1.85 14.31 16.69
C GLY A 150 -0.41 13.85 16.59
N THR A 151 -0.17 12.54 16.78
CA THR A 151 1.17 11.95 16.68
C THR A 151 1.51 11.74 15.21
N ALA A 152 2.58 12.39 14.73
CA ALA A 152 3.10 12.16 13.40
C ALA A 152 4.50 11.55 13.44
N PHE A 153 4.81 10.74 12.44
CA PHE A 153 6.10 10.07 12.31
C PHE A 153 6.57 9.98 10.87
N VAL A 154 7.88 9.81 10.72
CA VAL A 154 8.54 9.43 9.47
C VAL A 154 9.58 8.34 9.72
N LEU A 155 9.82 7.50 8.73
CA LEU A 155 10.97 6.62 8.68
C LEU A 155 12.19 7.43 8.21
N ARG A 156 13.19 7.57 9.06
CA ARG A 156 14.48 8.20 8.74
C ARG A 156 15.61 7.34 9.31
N ASP A 157 16.66 7.16 8.53
CA ASP A 157 17.87 6.44 8.94
C ASP A 157 17.59 5.04 9.53
N GLY A 158 16.57 4.34 8.99
CA GLY A 158 16.19 2.99 9.43
C GLY A 158 15.38 2.94 10.73
N ALA A 159 14.88 4.06 11.23
CA ALA A 159 14.07 4.13 12.44
C ALA A 159 12.88 5.08 12.29
N TYR A 160 11.80 4.80 13.04
CA TYR A 160 10.67 5.71 13.13
C TYR A 160 11.03 6.89 14.03
N THR A 161 10.82 8.11 13.53
CA THR A 161 11.09 9.36 14.23
C THR A 161 9.80 10.18 14.31
N ALA A 162 9.44 10.60 15.52
CA ALA A 162 8.33 11.52 15.73
C ALA A 162 8.65 12.91 15.17
N VAL A 163 7.68 13.54 14.52
CA VAL A 163 7.82 14.86 13.88
C VAL A 163 6.56 15.70 14.08
N PRO A 164 6.63 17.03 13.87
CA PRO A 164 5.43 17.87 13.80
C PRO A 164 4.46 17.40 12.69
N SER A 165 3.17 17.37 12.98
CA SER A 165 2.15 16.89 12.03
C SER A 165 2.00 17.77 10.78
N ASP A 166 2.33 19.05 10.87
CA ASP A 166 2.33 19.99 9.74
C ASP A 166 3.58 19.88 8.85
N SER A 167 4.57 19.07 9.25
CA SER A 167 5.83 18.90 8.54
C SER A 167 5.86 17.72 7.58
N VAL A 168 4.77 16.96 7.50
CA VAL A 168 4.68 15.74 6.69
C VAL A 168 3.40 15.72 5.87
N SER A 169 3.47 15.14 4.68
CA SER A 169 2.32 14.76 3.88
C SER A 169 2.47 13.29 3.53
N PRO A 170 2.01 12.36 4.40
CA PRO A 170 2.42 10.96 4.35
C PRO A 170 2.31 10.32 2.98
N ILE A 171 1.15 10.49 2.35
CA ILE A 171 0.82 9.92 1.05
C ILE A 171 1.65 10.56 -0.07
N ALA A 172 1.75 11.89 -0.11
CA ALA A 172 2.51 12.59 -1.15
C ALA A 172 4.02 12.35 -1.03
N ASP A 173 4.55 12.34 0.19
CA ASP A 173 5.97 12.11 0.47
C ASP A 173 6.40 10.69 0.06
N CYS A 174 5.57 9.69 0.35
CA CYS A 174 5.83 8.31 -0.08
C CYS A 174 5.63 8.15 -1.59
N ALA A 175 4.58 8.75 -2.18
CA ALA A 175 4.35 8.69 -3.63
C ALA A 175 5.49 9.35 -4.42
N ALA A 176 6.12 10.40 -3.88
CA ALA A 176 7.26 11.06 -4.50
C ALA A 176 8.50 10.15 -4.66
N VAL A 177 8.54 8.99 -4.00
CA VAL A 177 9.55 7.95 -4.22
C VAL A 177 9.29 7.19 -5.53
N LEU A 178 8.03 6.99 -5.90
CA LEU A 178 7.65 6.36 -7.17
C LEU A 178 7.93 7.29 -8.35
N ASP A 179 7.49 8.55 -8.23
CA ASP A 179 7.70 9.59 -9.25
C ASP A 179 7.84 10.98 -8.61
N PRO A 180 8.90 11.74 -8.91
CA PRO A 180 9.11 13.07 -8.33
C PRO A 180 7.97 14.08 -8.55
N ARG A 181 7.11 13.88 -9.55
CA ARG A 181 5.97 14.76 -9.84
C ARG A 181 4.91 14.75 -8.75
N TYR A 182 4.85 13.72 -7.91
CA TYR A 182 3.97 13.69 -6.74
C TYR A 182 4.40 14.63 -5.62
N ARG A 183 5.64 15.14 -5.64
CA ARG A 183 6.17 15.98 -4.56
C ARG A 183 5.33 17.24 -4.38
N GLY A 184 4.76 17.39 -3.18
CA GLY A 184 3.92 18.54 -2.82
C GLY A 184 2.54 18.56 -3.49
N ALA A 185 2.16 17.49 -4.19
CA ALA A 185 0.83 17.37 -4.79
C ALA A 185 -0.20 16.96 -3.73
N PHE A 186 -1.38 17.56 -3.78
CA PHE A 186 -2.51 17.15 -2.93
C PHE A 186 -3.33 16.08 -3.66
N LEU A 187 -2.97 14.81 -3.47
CA LEU A 187 -3.46 13.72 -4.31
C LEU A 187 -4.97 13.45 -4.18
N PHE A 188 -5.62 13.89 -3.10
CA PHE A 188 -7.07 13.75 -2.94
C PHE A 188 -7.90 14.79 -3.72
N ASP A 189 -7.27 15.78 -4.36
CA ASP A 189 -7.96 16.72 -5.24
C ASP A 189 -8.12 16.15 -6.66
N GLY A 190 -8.89 15.05 -6.74
CA GLY A 190 -9.30 14.45 -8.00
C GLY A 190 -8.36 13.40 -8.59
N TYR A 191 -7.18 13.17 -8.01
CA TYR A 191 -6.27 12.11 -8.45
C TYR A 191 -6.59 10.77 -7.79
N LEU A 192 -6.50 10.66 -6.46
CA LEU A 192 -6.84 9.45 -5.73
C LEU A 192 -8.35 9.29 -5.53
N PRO A 193 -8.88 8.06 -5.59
CA PRO A 193 -10.26 7.81 -5.24
C PRO A 193 -10.48 8.04 -3.75
N ARG A 194 -11.68 8.52 -3.37
CA ARG A 194 -12.06 8.64 -1.94
C ARG A 194 -12.37 7.29 -1.29
N SER A 195 -12.69 6.29 -2.09
CA SER A 195 -12.87 4.92 -1.64
C SER A 195 -12.62 3.97 -2.79
N ILE A 196 -11.96 2.86 -2.50
CA ILE A 196 -11.77 1.77 -3.47
C ILE A 196 -12.87 0.71 -3.29
N ARG A 197 -13.81 0.89 -2.35
CA ARG A 197 -14.77 -0.17 -2.01
C ARG A 197 -15.81 -0.45 -3.10
N PRO A 198 -16.19 -1.72 -3.23
CA PRO A 198 -17.25 -2.16 -4.12
C PRO A 198 -18.62 -1.87 -3.50
N ASN A 199 -19.19 -0.68 -3.74
CA ASN A 199 -20.66 -0.57 -3.74
C ASN A 199 -21.26 -1.16 -5.04
N ALA A 200 -20.40 -1.66 -5.93
CA ALA A 200 -20.78 -2.27 -7.18
C ALA A 200 -20.89 -3.78 -7.03
N SER A 201 -21.96 -4.37 -7.56
CA SER A 201 -22.18 -5.83 -7.60
C SER A 201 -21.31 -6.56 -8.62
N ARG A 202 -20.49 -5.82 -9.38
CA ARG A 202 -19.64 -6.34 -10.47
C ARG A 202 -18.34 -5.54 -10.54
N PRO A 203 -17.23 -6.16 -10.98
CA PRO A 203 -16.00 -5.44 -11.20
C PRO A 203 -16.20 -4.36 -12.26
N PRO A 204 -15.52 -3.21 -12.13
CA PRO A 204 -15.65 -2.10 -13.08
C PRO A 204 -14.99 -2.39 -14.44
N ARG A 205 -14.07 -3.37 -14.52
CA ARG A 205 -13.21 -3.63 -15.68
C ARG A 205 -12.94 -5.12 -15.87
N GLU A 206 -12.26 -5.45 -16.97
CA GLU A 206 -11.68 -6.77 -17.18
C GLU A 206 -10.39 -6.94 -16.36
N ALA A 207 -10.12 -8.17 -15.93
CA ALA A 207 -8.91 -8.52 -15.22
C ALA A 207 -7.68 -8.41 -16.14
N HIS A 208 -6.53 -8.09 -15.55
CA HIS A 208 -5.25 -8.03 -16.24
C HIS A 208 -4.80 -9.44 -16.61
N ALA A 209 -4.70 -9.74 -17.90
CA ALA A 209 -4.48 -11.11 -18.38
C ALA A 209 -3.01 -11.51 -18.51
N GLU A 210 -2.08 -10.55 -18.55
CA GLU A 210 -0.67 -10.86 -18.73
C GLU A 210 -0.05 -11.40 -17.43
N PRO A 211 0.84 -12.41 -17.51
CA PRO A 211 1.55 -12.91 -16.33
C PRO A 211 2.54 -11.86 -15.81
N PRO A 212 2.83 -11.84 -14.50
CA PRO A 212 3.81 -10.92 -13.93
C PRO A 212 5.20 -11.18 -14.50
N LYS A 213 5.90 -10.09 -14.84
CA LYS A 213 7.31 -10.14 -15.25
C LYS A 213 8.17 -9.91 -14.02
N MET A 214 8.87 -10.95 -13.57
CA MET A 214 9.79 -10.88 -12.44
C MET A 214 11.11 -11.57 -12.81
N ASP A 215 12.21 -11.05 -12.28
CA ASP A 215 13.54 -11.66 -12.42
C ASP A 215 13.60 -12.97 -11.62
N ASP A 216 14.16 -14.02 -12.20
CA ASP A 216 14.34 -15.32 -11.55
C ASP A 216 15.15 -15.19 -10.23
N ALA A 217 16.10 -14.27 -10.17
CA ALA A 217 16.87 -13.98 -8.96
C ALA A 217 15.99 -13.36 -7.87
N VAL A 218 15.04 -12.49 -8.25
CA VAL A 218 14.05 -11.92 -7.33
C VAL A 218 13.12 -13.02 -6.82
N VAL A 219 12.61 -13.88 -7.70
CA VAL A 219 11.77 -15.02 -7.30
C VAL A 219 12.53 -15.96 -6.35
N ALA A 220 13.80 -16.26 -6.66
CA ALA A 220 14.64 -17.11 -5.82
C ALA A 220 14.88 -16.51 -4.43
N GLU A 221 15.16 -15.21 -4.34
CA GLU A 221 15.38 -14.51 -3.06
C GLU A 221 14.10 -14.42 -2.23
N TRP A 222 12.99 -14.00 -2.84
CA TRP A 222 11.78 -13.60 -2.12
C TRP A 222 10.76 -14.71 -1.92
N SER A 223 10.83 -15.82 -2.68
CA SER A 223 9.89 -16.93 -2.53
C SER A 223 9.99 -17.68 -1.20
N ARG A 224 11.05 -17.47 -0.41
CA ARG A 224 11.11 -17.98 0.97
C ARG A 224 10.18 -17.23 1.92
N PHE A 225 9.81 -15.99 1.58
CA PHE A 225 8.86 -15.16 2.34
C PHE A 225 7.46 -15.21 1.74
N PHE A 226 7.39 -15.28 0.41
CA PHE A 226 6.15 -15.34 -0.37
C PHE A 226 6.11 -16.62 -1.22
N PRO A 227 5.79 -17.79 -0.62
CA PRO A 227 5.88 -19.10 -1.28
C PRO A 227 5.14 -19.21 -2.62
N PHE A 228 3.97 -18.56 -2.74
CA PHE A 228 3.15 -18.59 -3.96
C PHE A 228 3.89 -18.08 -5.21
N LEU A 229 4.99 -17.32 -5.06
CA LEU A 229 5.82 -16.87 -6.18
C LEU A 229 6.47 -18.01 -6.99
N ARG A 230 6.50 -19.25 -6.46
CA ARG A 230 7.10 -20.42 -7.15
C ARG A 230 6.16 -21.14 -8.13
N GLY A 231 4.84 -20.98 -7.99
CA GLY A 231 3.83 -21.71 -8.76
C GLY A 231 3.30 -20.91 -9.94
#